data_AF-A0A6B3HLH2-F1
#
_entry.id   AF-A0A6B3HLH2-F1
#
_cell.length_a   1.000
_cell.length_b   1.000
_cell.length_c   1.000
_cell.angle_alpha   90.00
_cell.angle_beta   90.00
_cell.angle_gamma   90.00
#
_symmetry.space_group_name_H-M   'P 1'
#
loop_
_entity.id
_entity.type
_entity.pdbx_description
1 polymer ?
#
loop_
_entity_poly.entity_id
_entity_poly.type
_entity_poly.pdbx_seq_one_letter_code
_entity_poly.pdbx_strand_id
1 'polypeptide(L)'
;ERKAVILRNHGLLTVGDSVDAAAWWFLTMERACQVQLLARGAGKPVLIDHRDAVTTRDQLGSDLVAWINYQPLWQRISRTF
;
A
#
# COMPACT_ATOMS: atom_id res chain seq x y z
N GLU A 1 -1.16 -15.37 -0.82
CA GLU A 1 0.29 -15.05 -0.76
C GLU A 1 0.51 -13.66 -0.16
N ARG A 2 1.75 -13.29 0.22
CA ARG A 2 2.06 -12.01 0.88
C ARG A 2 2.85 -11.10 -0.09
N LYS A 3 2.40 -9.87 -0.28
CA LYS A 3 3.00 -8.88 -1.21
C LYS A 3 3.93 -7.84 -0.56
N ALA A 4 4.02 -7.88 0.76
CA ALA A 4 4.81 -6.92 1.53
C ALA A 4 5.27 -7.50 2.87
N VAL A 5 6.41 -7.01 3.35
CA VAL A 5 6.98 -7.35 4.66
C VAL A 5 7.53 -6.12 5.36
N ILE A 6 7.43 -6.10 6.70
CA ILE A 6 8.10 -5.14 7.56
C ILE A 6 9.42 -5.76 8.03
N LEU A 7 10.53 -5.18 7.60
CA LEU A 7 11.87 -5.52 8.08
C LEU A 7 12.11 -4.74 9.38
N ARG A 8 12.01 -5.45 10.51
CA ARG A 8 12.17 -4.84 11.85
C ARG A 8 13.48 -4.04 11.92
N ASN A 9 13.38 -2.79 12.37
CA ASN A 9 14.49 -1.83 12.49
C ASN A 9 15.14 -1.42 11.15
N HIS A 10 14.50 -1.68 10.01
CA HIS A 10 15.03 -1.31 8.70
C HIS A 10 14.00 -0.59 7.83
N GLY A 11 12.83 -1.16 7.58
CA GLY A 11 11.86 -0.55 6.66
C GLY A 11 10.91 -1.55 6.00
N LEU A 12 10.47 -1.20 4.80
CA LEU A 12 9.49 -1.96 4.03
C LEU A 12 10.15 -2.65 2.85
N LEU A 13 9.65 -3.83 2.50
CA LEU A 13 9.96 -4.50 1.23
C LEU A 13 8.66 -5.00 0.63
N THR A 14 8.45 -4.71 -0.64
CA THR A 14 7.24 -5.08 -1.40
C THR A 14 7.60 -5.77 -2.70
N VAL A 15 6.68 -6.62 -3.16
CA VAL A 15 6.80 -7.39 -4.40
C VAL A 15 5.47 -7.35 -5.15
N GLY A 16 5.52 -7.58 -6.46
CA GLY A 16 4.35 -7.77 -7.30
C GLY A 16 4.75 -8.34 -8.66
N ASP A 17 3.76 -8.69 -9.46
CA ASP A 17 3.93 -9.29 -10.80
C ASP A 17 4.54 -8.31 -11.84
N SER A 18 4.71 -7.04 -11.46
CA SER A 18 5.38 -6.00 -12.24
C SER A 18 6.07 -4.98 -11.34
N VAL A 19 6.98 -4.19 -11.91
CA VAL A 19 7.66 -3.09 -11.21
C VAL A 19 6.63 -2.07 -10.69
N ASP A 20 5.66 -1.68 -11.52
CA ASP A 20 4.59 -0.75 -11.19
C ASP A 20 3.75 -1.24 -10.00
N ALA A 21 3.37 -2.52 -9.99
CA ALA A 21 2.60 -3.10 -8.90
C ALA A 21 3.41 -3.13 -7.60
N ALA A 22 4.68 -3.56 -7.66
CA ALA A 22 5.58 -3.55 -6.50
C ALA A 22 5.78 -2.14 -5.93
N ALA A 23 5.93 -1.14 -6.80
CA ALA A 23 6.05 0.27 -6.43
C ALA A 23 4.76 0.80 -5.77
N TRP A 24 3.59 0.48 -6.31
CA TRP A 24 2.32 0.85 -5.68
C TRP A 24 2.15 0.25 -4.30
N TRP A 25 2.50 -1.04 -4.13
CA TRP A 25 2.46 -1.69 -2.83
C TRP A 25 3.37 -1.01 -1.81
N PHE A 26 4.56 -0.56 -2.24
CA PHE A 26 5.46 0.20 -1.37
C PHE A 26 4.80 1.51 -0.90
N LEU A 27 4.28 2.30 -1.85
CA LEU A 27 3.67 3.60 -1.58
C LEU A 27 2.44 3.50 -0.67
N THR A 28 1.55 2.54 -0.94
CA THR A 28 0.34 2.38 -0.12
C THR A 28 0.68 1.85 1.27
N MET A 29 1.67 0.97 1.40
CA MET A 29 2.12 0.48 2.70
C MET A 29 2.81 1.57 3.51
N GLU A 30 3.66 2.38 2.90
CA GLU A 30 4.27 3.55 3.54
C GLU A 30 3.19 4.51 4.08
N ARG A 31 2.20 4.83 3.25
CA ARG A 31 1.07 5.68 3.65
C ARG A 31 0.27 5.06 4.79
N ALA A 32 0.02 3.75 4.77
CA ALA A 32 -0.65 3.04 5.85
C ALA A 32 0.15 3.11 7.17
N CYS A 33 1.48 2.95 7.10
CA CYS A 33 2.35 3.13 8.26
C CYS A 33 2.29 4.55 8.83
N GLN A 34 2.35 5.58 7.97
CA GLN A 34 2.22 6.98 8.39
C GLN A 34 0.86 7.23 9.08
N VAL A 35 -0.24 6.78 8.49
CA VAL A 35 -1.59 6.90 9.07
C VAL A 35 -1.66 6.17 10.42
N GLN A 36 -1.09 4.97 10.53
CA GLN A 36 -1.07 4.22 11.78
C GLN A 36 -0.31 4.95 12.89
N LEU A 37 0.84 5.56 12.57
CA LEU A 37 1.63 6.33 13.54
C LEU A 37 0.85 7.57 14.01
N LEU A 38 0.26 8.33 13.07
CA LEU A 38 -0.55 9.51 13.39
C LEU A 38 -1.77 9.15 14.23
N ALA A 39 -2.52 8.12 13.85
CA ALA A 39 -3.71 7.67 14.57
C ALA A 39 -3.36 7.23 16.01
N ARG A 40 -2.26 6.48 16.19
CA ARG A 40 -1.78 6.07 17.51
C ARG A 40 -1.26 7.23 18.34
N GLY A 41 -0.65 8.23 17.71
CA GLY A 41 -0.24 9.47 18.38
C GLY A 41 -1.44 10.28 18.88
N ALA A 42 -2.57 10.23 18.18
CA ALA A 42 -3.81 10.88 18.58
C ALA A 42 -4.64 10.08 19.61
N GLY A 43 -4.35 8.79 19.82
CA GLY A 43 -5.06 7.94 20.78
C GLY A 43 -5.26 6.50 20.28
N LYS A 44 -6.31 5.84 20.76
CA LYS A 44 -6.65 4.47 20.32
C LYS A 44 -7.30 4.53 18.93
N PRO A 45 -6.72 3.89 17.89
CA PRO A 45 -7.33 3.86 16.57
C PRO A 45 -8.66 3.08 16.57
N VAL A 46 -9.62 3.56 15.77
CA VAL A 46 -10.83 2.81 15.42
C VAL A 46 -10.47 1.84 14.30
N LEU A 47 -10.69 0.55 14.52
CA LEU A 47 -10.38 -0.48 13.54
C LEU A 47 -11.53 -0.64 12.55
N ILE A 48 -11.18 -0.95 11.30
CA ILE A 48 -12.13 -1.40 10.28
C ILE A 48 -12.65 -2.78 10.69
N ASP A 49 -13.95 -3.04 10.51
CA ASP A 49 -14.53 -4.36 10.75
C ASP A 49 -13.84 -5.43 9.88
N HIS A 50 -13.69 -6.64 10.42
CA HIS A 50 -12.97 -7.71 9.74
C HIS A 50 -13.59 -8.05 8.37
N ARG A 51 -14.92 -8.09 8.27
CA ARG A 51 -15.62 -8.40 7.02
C ARG A 51 -15.34 -7.34 5.96
N ASP A 52 -15.38 -6.07 6.34
CA ASP A 52 -15.16 -4.95 5.43
C ASP A 52 -13.69 -4.88 4.99
N ALA A 53 -12.75 -5.20 5.90
CA ALA A 53 -11.33 -5.30 5.58
C ALA A 53 -11.03 -6.43 4.58
N VAL A 54 -11.65 -7.60 4.76
CA VAL A 54 -11.54 -8.74 3.82
C VAL A 54 -12.16 -8.39 2.46
N THR A 55 -13.36 -7.81 2.46
CA THR A 55 -14.04 -7.39 1.22
C THR A 55 -13.20 -6.39 0.44
N THR A 56 -12.63 -5.40 1.13
CA THR A 56 -11.75 -4.39 0.52
C THR A 56 -10.48 -5.01 -0.03
N ARG A 57 -9.86 -5.96 0.69
CA ARG A 57 -8.70 -6.72 0.20
C ARG A 57 -9.04 -7.48 -1.08
N ASP A 58 -10.19 -8.13 -1.13
CA ASP A 58 -10.56 -8.96 -2.30
C ASP A 58 -10.87 -8.10 -3.53
N GLN A 59 -11.39 -6.88 -3.33
CA GLN A 59 -11.65 -5.93 -4.42
C GLN A 59 -10.40 -5.17 -4.88
N LEU A 60 -9.53 -4.77 -3.95
CA LEU A 60 -8.45 -3.81 -4.24
C LEU A 60 -7.04 -4.41 -4.09
N GLY A 61 -6.92 -5.62 -3.56
CA GLY A 61 -5.65 -6.25 -3.21
C GLY A 61 -4.97 -7.02 -4.33
N SER A 62 -5.44 -6.92 -5.59
CA SER A 62 -4.82 -7.60 -6.73
C SER A 62 -3.75 -6.76 -7.40
N ASP A 63 -2.80 -7.40 -8.06
CA ASP A 63 -1.67 -6.71 -8.71
C ASP A 63 -2.09 -5.91 -9.94
N LEU A 64 -3.18 -6.32 -10.61
CA LEU A 64 -3.83 -5.51 -11.65
C LEU A 64 -4.31 -4.18 -11.07
N VAL A 65 -4.98 -4.19 -9.91
CA VAL A 65 -5.46 -2.96 -9.27
C VAL A 65 -4.27 -2.08 -8.86
N ALA A 66 -3.19 -2.67 -8.33
CA ALA A 66 -1.98 -1.92 -8.01
C ALA A 66 -1.35 -1.27 -9.25
N TRP A 67 -1.22 -2.02 -10.34
CA TRP A 67 -0.72 -1.49 -11.61
C TRP A 67 -1.56 -0.30 -12.07
N ILE A 68 -2.91 -0.43 -12.08
CA ILE A 68 -3.83 0.66 -12.45
C ILE A 68 -3.61 1.90 -11.57
N ASN A 69 -3.50 1.73 -10.26
CA ASN A 69 -3.34 2.84 -9.33
C ASN A 69 -1.97 3.53 -9.42
N TYR A 70 -0.94 2.82 -9.89
CA TYR A 70 0.38 3.41 -10.13
C TYR A 70 0.39 4.32 -11.37
N GLN A 71 -0.44 4.04 -12.37
CA GLN A 71 -0.36 4.72 -13.68
C GLN A 71 -0.44 6.25 -13.62
N PRO A 72 -1.32 6.89 -12.82
CA PRO A 72 -1.36 8.35 -12.74
C PRO A 72 -0.06 8.94 -12.17
N LEU A 73 0.57 8.26 -11.20
CA LEU A 73 1.84 8.70 -10.63
C LEU A 73 2.96 8.56 -11.66
N TRP A 74 3.02 7.41 -12.35
CA TRP A 74 3.97 7.18 -13.42
C TRP A 74 3.87 8.25 -14.50
N GLN A 75 2.67 8.49 -15.03
CA GLN A 75 2.43 9.51 -16.06
C GLN A 75 2.87 10.91 -15.62
N ARG A 76 2.71 11.24 -14.34
CA ARG A 76 3.16 12.53 -13.80
C ARG A 76 4.68 12.62 -13.76
N ILE A 77 5.35 11.58 -13.26
CA ILE A 77 6.81 11.55 -13.12
C ILE A 77 7.48 11.49 -14.50
N SER A 78 6.97 10.66 -15.41
CA SER A 78 7.56 10.45 -16.73
C SER A 78 7.44 11.65 -17.67
N ARG A 79 6.51 12.58 -17.41
CA ARG A 79 6.35 13.85 -18.15
C ARG A 79 7.21 14.99 -17.61
N THR A 80 7.85 14.79 -16.45
CA THR A 80 8.69 15.81 -15.81
C THR A 80 10.13 15.80 -16.34
N PHE A 81 10.43 14.84 -17.23
CA PHE A 81 11.69 14.69 -17.96
C PHE A 81 11.40 14.62 -19.46
#